data_AF-A0A959QI91-F1
#
_entry.id   AF-A0A959QI91-F1
#
_cell.length_a   1.000
_cell.length_b   1.000
_cell.length_c   1.000
_cell.angle_alpha   90.00
_cell.angle_beta   90.00
_cell.angle_gamma   90.00
#
_symmetry.space_group_name_H-M   'P 1'
#
loop_
_entity.id
_entity.type
_entity.pdbx_description
1 polymer ?
#
loop_
_entity_poly.entity_id
_entity_poly.type
_entity_poly.pdbx_seq_one_letter_code
_entity_poly.pdbx_strand_id
1 'polypeptide(L)'
;MKFWITQLFVVATVIATTGQDIDQAMMDKDLEVAENILATLMKQTNSNEFYFLNRGQNVEGKYLPNFGVVFNVSGNQFQMLYLNKMDQGEETSVEVAEMDDEDQPSSGLVEAFKDFLADYGGMIRQLKPADKILVRTENSRGNRGMAVIGNEKKIKINKGMSAELSKEYLEAYDAGKISREELLRKIEIKESADEAKREPELEVFSSTLERLYEIDLTDTYYMTNAPDYERMEKFGVTYYLKFYSSTVHDDNDYSLPTVSKKHISKAQRDQIVEDMYPLFLEELKQNLLDYGVILKNLDPKEMVVLHIKLTSCEDCDMPAIIDVSTTKSVIEDYRNGSLSKEKAMSMIEVKDVGD
;
A
#
# COMPACT_ATOMS: atom_id res chain seq x y z
N MET A 1 -10.67 74.82 2.56
CA MET A 1 -11.03 73.45 2.98
C MET A 1 -10.29 72.46 2.11
N LYS A 2 -9.26 71.79 2.63
CA LYS A 2 -8.54 70.70 1.96
C LYS A 2 -8.69 69.46 2.83
N PHE A 3 -9.48 68.49 2.39
CA PHE A 3 -9.63 67.19 3.04
C PHE A 3 -8.43 66.31 2.67
N TRP A 4 -7.72 65.82 3.68
CA TRP A 4 -6.72 64.75 3.53
C TRP A 4 -7.42 63.40 3.71
N ILE A 5 -7.31 62.53 2.71
CA ILE A 5 -7.77 61.14 2.76
C ILE A 5 -6.55 60.29 3.10
N THR A 6 -6.55 59.70 4.30
CA THR A 6 -5.53 58.74 4.73
C THR A 6 -5.96 57.34 4.27
N GLN A 7 -5.29 56.80 3.25
CA GLN A 7 -5.47 55.40 2.83
C GLN A 7 -4.71 54.47 3.76
N LEU A 8 -5.44 53.53 4.38
CA LEU A 8 -4.89 52.47 5.22
C LEU A 8 -4.46 51.31 4.31
N PHE A 9 -3.15 51.11 4.12
CA PHE A 9 -2.61 49.93 3.46
C PHE A 9 -2.58 48.76 4.46
N VAL A 10 -3.47 47.79 4.28
CA VAL A 10 -3.38 46.49 4.95
C VAL A 10 -2.36 45.65 4.18
N VAL A 11 -1.15 45.56 4.72
CA VAL A 11 -0.10 44.65 4.21
C VAL A 11 -0.45 43.25 4.69
N ALA A 12 -0.99 42.43 3.80
CA ALA A 12 -1.14 41.00 4.03
C ALA A 12 0.24 40.34 3.89
N THR A 13 0.90 40.09 5.03
CA THR A 13 2.08 39.23 5.09
C THR A 13 1.68 37.80 4.75
N VAL A 14 2.03 37.35 3.55
CA VAL A 14 2.03 35.94 3.19
C VAL A 14 3.15 35.27 3.99
N ILE A 15 2.79 34.59 5.07
CA ILE A 15 3.72 33.73 5.79
C ILE A 15 3.96 32.52 4.87
N ALA A 16 5.12 32.50 4.20
CA ALA A 16 5.61 31.29 3.57
C ALA A 16 5.89 30.29 4.69
N THR A 17 5.01 29.31 4.86
CA THR A 17 5.31 28.14 5.69
C THR A 17 6.45 27.39 5.00
N THR A 18 7.68 27.59 5.46
CA THR A 18 8.78 26.67 5.14
C THR A 18 8.40 25.35 5.78
N GLY A 19 7.89 24.40 4.98
CA GLY A 19 7.70 23.04 5.45
C GLY A 19 9.04 22.55 5.99
N GLN A 20 9.06 22.07 7.24
CA GLN A 20 10.20 21.30 7.71
C GLN A 20 10.37 20.13 6.75
N ASP A 21 11.54 20.04 6.12
CA ASP A 21 11.94 18.84 5.39
C ASP A 21 12.00 17.69 6.40
N ILE A 22 11.36 16.58 6.05
CA ILE A 22 11.39 15.36 6.84
C ILE A 22 12.81 14.80 6.80
N ASP A 23 13.39 14.52 7.97
CA ASP A 23 14.60 13.71 8.07
C ASP A 23 14.20 12.25 7.84
N GLN A 24 14.51 11.75 6.63
CA GLN A 24 14.12 10.42 6.20
C GLN A 24 14.69 9.33 7.11
N ALA A 25 15.96 9.44 7.53
CA ALA A 25 16.59 8.44 8.39
C ALA A 25 15.93 8.37 9.78
N MET A 26 15.52 9.52 10.31
CA MET A 26 14.75 9.55 11.56
C MET A 26 13.33 9.03 11.37
N MET A 27 12.69 9.28 10.22
CA MET A 27 11.36 8.76 9.92
C MET A 27 11.39 7.24 9.81
N ASP A 28 12.33 6.69 9.04
CA ASP A 28 12.48 5.24 8.86
C ASP A 28 12.67 4.55 10.21
N LYS A 29 13.47 5.15 11.10
CA LYS A 29 13.64 4.66 12.47
C LYS A 29 12.36 4.71 13.30
N ASP A 30 11.60 5.81 13.23
CA ASP A 30 10.32 5.94 13.93
C ASP A 30 9.32 4.88 13.43
N LEU A 31 9.31 4.61 12.12
CA LEU A 31 8.48 3.58 11.47
C LEU A 31 8.85 2.17 11.94
N GLU A 32 10.14 1.81 11.93
CA GLU A 32 10.61 0.49 12.38
C GLU A 32 10.24 0.22 13.84
N VAL A 33 10.35 1.23 14.71
CA VAL A 33 9.92 1.11 16.11
C VAL A 33 8.39 0.94 16.21
N ALA A 34 7.65 1.68 15.39
CA ALA A 34 6.20 1.61 15.35
C ALA A 34 5.66 0.26 14.89
N GLU A 35 6.26 -0.30 13.84
CA GLU A 35 5.95 -1.63 13.31
C GLU A 35 6.11 -2.69 14.40
N ASN A 36 7.23 -2.66 15.15
CA ASN A 36 7.51 -3.60 16.23
C ASN A 36 6.50 -3.50 17.39
N ILE A 37 6.10 -2.27 17.75
CA ILE A 37 5.10 -2.05 18.81
C ILE A 37 3.75 -2.57 18.35
N LEU A 38 3.30 -2.20 17.14
CA LEU A 38 2.02 -2.65 16.60
C LEU A 38 1.99 -4.18 16.49
N ALA A 39 3.05 -4.80 15.96
CA ALA A 39 3.18 -6.26 15.90
C ALA A 39 3.11 -6.92 17.29
N THR A 40 3.62 -6.25 18.34
CA THR A 40 3.57 -6.73 19.72
C THR A 40 2.16 -6.64 20.30
N LEU A 41 1.47 -5.51 20.13
CA LEU A 41 0.08 -5.33 20.56
C LEU A 41 -0.82 -6.36 19.88
N MET A 42 -0.63 -6.56 18.58
CA MET A 42 -1.35 -7.56 17.79
C MET A 42 -1.13 -8.99 18.32
N LYS A 43 0.07 -9.33 18.81
CA LYS A 43 0.33 -10.64 19.43
C LYS A 43 -0.33 -10.79 20.81
N GLN A 44 -0.38 -9.71 21.59
CA GLN A 44 -0.94 -9.72 22.95
C GLN A 44 -2.45 -9.85 22.98
N THR A 45 -3.16 -9.09 22.13
CA THR A 45 -4.62 -9.11 22.11
C THR A 45 -5.18 -10.42 21.54
N ASN A 46 -4.35 -11.22 20.86
CA ASN A 46 -4.75 -12.46 20.18
C ASN A 46 -4.55 -13.76 21.01
N SER A 47 -4.40 -13.68 22.34
CA SER A 47 -3.97 -14.84 23.15
C SER A 47 -5.00 -15.97 23.31
N ASN A 48 -6.28 -15.79 22.98
CA ASN A 48 -7.31 -16.84 23.15
C ASN A 48 -8.22 -17.12 21.92
N GLU A 49 -8.42 -16.20 20.98
CA GLU A 49 -9.38 -16.42 19.87
C GLU A 49 -8.74 -16.84 18.54
N PHE A 50 -7.42 -16.68 18.35
CA PHE A 50 -6.77 -17.00 17.08
C PHE A 50 -5.38 -17.61 17.28
N TYR A 51 -5.31 -18.91 17.54
CA TYR A 51 -4.09 -19.72 17.40
C TYR A 51 -3.50 -19.69 15.96
N PHE A 52 -4.17 -19.03 15.02
CA PHE A 52 -3.94 -19.09 13.57
C PHE A 52 -3.21 -17.87 12.97
N LEU A 53 -2.93 -16.83 13.76
CA LEU A 53 -2.18 -15.64 13.30
C LEU A 53 -0.68 -15.67 13.68
N ASN A 54 -0.22 -16.75 14.32
CA ASN A 54 1.10 -16.80 14.96
C ASN A 54 2.27 -17.19 14.03
N ARG A 55 2.08 -17.19 12.71
CA ARG A 55 3.13 -17.44 11.72
C ARG A 55 3.20 -16.29 10.72
N GLY A 56 3.97 -15.25 11.07
CA GLY A 56 4.39 -14.20 10.15
C GLY A 56 3.38 -13.08 9.92
N GLN A 57 2.86 -12.47 11.00
CA GLN A 57 2.29 -11.13 10.85
C GLN A 57 3.44 -10.17 10.56
N ASN A 58 3.41 -9.60 9.35
CA ASN A 58 4.32 -8.56 8.95
C ASN A 58 3.55 -7.24 9.07
N VAL A 59 4.09 -6.34 9.88
CA VAL A 59 3.63 -4.95 9.92
C VAL A 59 4.63 -4.16 9.11
N GLU A 60 4.16 -3.45 8.10
CA GLU A 60 4.98 -2.59 7.25
C GLU A 60 4.44 -1.16 7.35
N GLY A 61 5.30 -0.25 7.78
CA GLY A 61 5.05 1.17 7.95
C GLY A 61 5.67 1.96 6.82
N LYS A 62 4.91 2.90 6.26
CA LYS A 62 5.40 3.77 5.19
C LYS A 62 4.97 5.20 5.41
N TYR A 63 5.91 6.12 5.26
CA TYR A 63 5.62 7.54 5.20
C TYR A 63 5.18 7.95 3.79
N LEU A 64 4.07 8.66 3.73
CA LEU A 64 3.43 9.17 2.53
C LEU A 64 3.38 10.70 2.60
N PRO A 65 4.13 11.41 1.73
CA PRO A 65 4.15 12.86 1.72
C PRO A 65 2.74 13.47 1.63
N ASN A 66 2.46 14.44 2.51
CA ASN A 66 1.16 15.15 2.61
C ASN A 66 -0.03 14.29 3.07
N PHE A 67 0.20 13.04 3.45
CA PHE A 67 -0.81 12.20 4.09
C PHE A 67 -0.41 11.86 5.52
N GLY A 68 0.84 11.42 5.75
CA GLY A 68 1.32 10.95 7.04
C GLY A 68 1.87 9.53 6.95
N VAL A 69 1.50 8.64 7.86
CA VAL A 69 2.01 7.26 7.89
C VAL A 69 0.89 6.25 7.67
N VAL A 70 1.19 5.20 6.90
CA VAL A 70 0.33 4.03 6.73
C VAL A 70 1.06 2.80 7.25
N PHE A 71 0.39 2.04 8.12
CA PHE A 71 0.80 0.73 8.58
C PHE A 71 -0.09 -0.33 7.94
N ASN A 72 0.51 -1.20 7.13
CA ASN A 72 -0.11 -2.38 6.58
C ASN A 72 0.16 -3.56 7.51
N VAL A 73 -0.90 -4.19 8.00
CA VAL A 73 -0.83 -5.40 8.79
C VAL A 73 -1.22 -6.55 7.88
N SER A 74 -0.22 -7.27 7.37
CA SER A 74 -0.43 -8.46 6.57
C SER A 74 -0.29 -9.71 7.46
N GLY A 75 -1.10 -10.72 7.15
CA GLY A 75 -1.01 -12.03 7.77
C GLY A 75 -1.40 -13.07 6.74
N ASN A 76 -0.64 -14.17 6.67
CA ASN A 76 -1.02 -15.33 5.86
C ASN A 76 -2.30 -15.94 6.43
N GLN A 77 -3.47 -15.51 5.93
CA GLN A 77 -4.78 -16.01 6.33
C GLN A 77 -5.28 -17.16 5.44
N PHE A 78 -4.37 -17.98 4.89
CA PHE A 78 -4.80 -19.19 4.17
C PHE A 78 -5.30 -20.24 5.19
N GLN A 79 -6.60 -20.21 5.49
CA GLN A 79 -7.28 -21.21 6.29
C GLN A 79 -7.73 -22.39 5.41
N MET A 80 -7.17 -23.57 5.66
CA MET A 80 -7.94 -24.81 5.60
C MET A 80 -8.18 -25.29 7.02
N LEU A 81 -9.40 -25.09 7.53
CA LEU A 81 -9.86 -25.72 8.76
C LEU A 81 -10.36 -27.14 8.44
N TYR A 82 -9.56 -28.14 8.78
CA TYR A 82 -9.99 -29.55 8.77
C TYR A 82 -10.57 -29.92 10.13
N LEU A 83 -11.89 -29.89 10.27
CA LEU A 83 -12.57 -30.52 11.40
C LEU A 83 -12.69 -32.02 11.12
N ASN A 84 -11.65 -32.79 11.49
CA ASN A 84 -11.75 -34.25 11.48
C ASN A 84 -12.63 -34.69 12.64
N LYS A 85 -13.83 -35.16 12.32
CA LYS A 85 -14.66 -35.93 13.26
C LYS A 85 -13.97 -37.28 13.45
N MET A 86 -13.09 -37.40 14.45
CA MET A 86 -12.59 -38.72 14.86
C MET A 86 -13.71 -39.42 15.62
N ASP A 87 -14.30 -40.40 14.95
CA ASP A 87 -15.31 -41.29 15.49
C ASP A 87 -14.65 -42.33 16.40
N GLN A 88 -14.36 -41.96 17.65
CA GLN A 88 -14.09 -42.93 18.72
C GLN A 88 -14.64 -42.42 20.06
N GLY A 89 -15.89 -42.80 20.35
CA GLY A 89 -16.26 -43.43 21.62
C GLY A 89 -16.11 -42.69 22.97
N GLU A 90 -15.56 -41.49 23.04
CA GLU A 90 -15.53 -40.68 24.27
C GLU A 90 -16.07 -39.28 24.00
N GLU A 91 -17.07 -38.89 24.80
CA GLU A 91 -17.65 -37.54 24.81
C GLU A 91 -16.55 -36.51 25.09
N THR A 92 -15.92 -36.02 24.04
CA THR A 92 -15.26 -34.72 24.08
C THR A 92 -16.36 -33.70 23.83
N SER A 93 -16.83 -33.05 24.89
CA SER A 93 -17.63 -31.83 24.74
C SER A 93 -16.75 -30.76 24.12
N VAL A 94 -16.75 -30.71 22.78
CA VAL A 94 -16.29 -29.53 22.07
C VAL A 94 -17.37 -28.49 22.32
N GLU A 95 -17.07 -27.50 23.15
CA GLU A 95 -17.81 -26.24 23.11
C GLU A 95 -17.66 -25.72 21.67
N VAL A 96 -18.69 -25.99 20.87
CA VAL A 96 -18.95 -25.21 19.68
C VAL A 96 -19.21 -23.83 20.24
N ALA A 97 -18.21 -22.94 20.17
CA ALA A 97 -18.50 -21.53 20.21
C ALA A 97 -19.50 -21.32 19.08
N GLU A 98 -20.76 -21.10 19.44
CA GLU A 98 -21.75 -20.53 18.54
C GLU A 98 -21.11 -19.21 18.08
N MET A 99 -20.43 -19.25 16.93
CA MET A 99 -19.89 -18.05 16.31
C MET A 99 -21.11 -17.34 15.76
N ASP A 100 -21.61 -16.39 16.55
CA ASP A 100 -22.69 -15.49 16.18
C ASP A 100 -22.45 -14.99 14.74
N ASP A 101 -23.48 -15.09 13.91
CA ASP A 101 -23.53 -14.59 12.53
C ASP A 101 -23.49 -13.05 12.44
N GLU A 102 -23.13 -12.35 13.52
CA GLU A 102 -22.96 -10.90 13.48
C GLU A 102 -21.56 -10.55 12.96
N ASP A 103 -21.55 -9.85 11.82
CA ASP A 103 -20.46 -9.08 11.22
C ASP A 103 -19.87 -8.04 12.22
N GLN A 104 -19.32 -8.47 13.36
CA GLN A 104 -18.51 -7.62 14.21
C GLN A 104 -17.03 -7.91 13.92
N PRO A 105 -16.22 -6.87 13.69
CA PRO A 105 -14.78 -7.04 13.58
C PRO A 105 -14.30 -7.70 14.86
N SER A 106 -13.31 -8.61 14.77
CA SER A 106 -12.75 -9.24 15.97
C SER A 106 -12.35 -8.13 16.93
N SER A 107 -13.07 -8.02 18.05
CA SER A 107 -13.02 -6.86 18.95
C SER A 107 -11.59 -6.53 19.37
N GLY A 108 -10.75 -7.56 19.53
CA GLY A 108 -9.34 -7.43 19.84
C GLY A 108 -8.48 -6.75 18.76
N LEU A 109 -8.79 -6.90 17.47
CA LEU A 109 -8.05 -6.23 16.40
C LEU A 109 -8.31 -4.72 16.41
N VAL A 110 -9.58 -4.33 16.57
CA VAL A 110 -9.98 -2.92 16.69
C VAL A 110 -9.33 -2.29 17.92
N GLU A 111 -9.30 -3.02 19.04
CA GLU A 111 -8.67 -2.57 20.27
C GLU A 111 -7.17 -2.37 20.10
N ALA A 112 -6.46 -3.33 19.48
CA ALA A 112 -5.04 -3.20 19.19
C ALA A 112 -4.73 -1.97 18.30
N PHE A 113 -5.55 -1.70 17.28
CA PHE A 113 -5.39 -0.50 16.43
C PHE A 113 -5.64 0.78 17.22
N LYS A 114 -6.67 0.79 18.07
CA LYS A 114 -6.99 1.95 18.90
C LYS A 114 -5.90 2.25 19.92
N ASP A 115 -5.41 1.24 20.62
CA ASP A 115 -4.34 1.39 21.61
C ASP A 115 -3.03 1.80 20.94
N PHE A 116 -2.70 1.21 19.79
CA PHE A 116 -1.55 1.64 19.01
C PHE A 116 -1.65 3.13 18.64
N LEU A 117 -2.77 3.55 18.03
CA LEU A 117 -2.96 4.92 17.60
C LEU A 117 -2.94 5.89 18.79
N ALA A 118 -3.65 5.58 19.87
CA ALA A 118 -3.81 6.46 21.01
C ALA A 118 -2.54 6.59 21.86
N ASP A 119 -1.85 5.47 22.12
CA ASP A 119 -0.77 5.44 23.11
C ASP A 119 0.62 5.53 22.45
N TYR A 120 0.73 5.18 21.16
CA TYR A 120 2.01 5.12 20.44
C TYR A 120 2.06 5.99 19.18
N GLY A 121 0.93 6.41 18.60
CA GLY A 121 0.92 7.26 17.41
C GLY A 121 1.68 8.58 17.59
N GLY A 122 1.74 9.11 18.82
CA GLY A 122 2.50 10.31 19.16
C GLY A 122 4.00 10.22 18.91
N MET A 123 4.58 9.02 18.88
CA MET A 123 6.03 8.82 18.77
C MET A 123 6.60 9.14 17.38
N ILE A 124 5.76 9.18 16.34
CA ILE A 124 6.16 9.62 15.01
C ILE A 124 6.17 11.15 15.00
N ARG A 125 7.33 11.73 15.31
CA ARG A 125 7.42 13.15 15.72
C ARG A 125 7.39 14.13 14.57
N GLN A 126 7.80 13.69 13.39
CA GLN A 126 7.97 14.58 12.23
C GLN A 126 6.67 14.85 11.47
N LEU A 127 5.57 14.21 11.88
CA LEU A 127 4.26 14.44 11.30
C LEU A 127 3.73 15.84 11.61
N LYS A 128 3.20 16.49 10.59
CA LYS A 128 2.50 17.77 10.71
C LYS A 128 1.14 17.53 11.36
N PRO A 129 0.52 18.56 11.98
CA PRO A 129 -0.80 18.41 12.58
C PRO A 129 -1.88 17.87 11.61
N ALA A 130 -1.77 18.22 10.33
CA ALA A 130 -2.70 17.76 9.30
C ALA A 130 -2.43 16.32 8.80
N ASP A 131 -1.26 15.76 9.11
CA ASP A 131 -0.91 14.39 8.73
C ASP A 131 -1.68 13.39 9.60
N LYS A 132 -1.86 12.19 9.06
CA LYS A 132 -2.67 11.10 9.61
C LYS A 132 -1.81 9.87 9.84
N ILE A 133 -2.22 9.07 10.79
CA ILE A 133 -1.71 7.72 11.01
C ILE A 133 -2.85 6.76 10.68
N LEU A 134 -2.64 5.96 9.64
CA LEU A 134 -3.58 4.94 9.19
C LEU A 134 -2.99 3.57 9.53
N VAL A 135 -3.76 2.72 10.19
CA VAL A 135 -3.44 1.30 10.36
C VAL A 135 -4.49 0.50 9.62
N ARG A 136 -4.10 -0.47 8.82
CA ARG A 136 -5.05 -1.29 8.06
C ARG A 136 -4.58 -2.72 7.89
N THR A 137 -5.53 -3.61 7.65
CA THR A 137 -5.26 -4.99 7.22
C THR A 137 -5.40 -5.10 5.71
N GLU A 138 -4.56 -5.92 5.10
CA GLU A 138 -4.64 -6.16 3.66
C GLU A 138 -5.94 -6.85 3.27
N ASN A 139 -6.59 -6.29 2.26
CA ASN A 139 -7.80 -6.83 1.69
C ASN A 139 -7.46 -7.58 0.40
N SER A 140 -6.68 -8.65 0.51
CA SER A 140 -6.30 -9.42 -0.68
C SER A 140 -7.55 -10.05 -1.30
N ARG A 141 -7.89 -9.65 -2.53
CA ARG A 141 -9.01 -10.18 -3.36
C ARG A 141 -8.96 -11.72 -3.51
N GLY A 142 -7.86 -12.37 -3.10
CA GLY A 142 -7.64 -13.82 -3.11
C GLY A 142 -7.71 -14.54 -1.75
N ASN A 143 -7.78 -13.87 -0.60
CA ASN A 143 -7.90 -14.55 0.71
C ASN A 143 -9.34 -15.04 0.95
N ARG A 144 -9.74 -16.06 0.20
CA ARG A 144 -10.93 -16.85 0.49
C ARG A 144 -10.53 -17.97 1.43
N GLY A 145 -10.82 -17.81 2.72
CA GLY A 145 -10.75 -18.92 3.66
C GLY A 145 -11.84 -19.94 3.33
N MET A 146 -11.47 -21.21 3.14
CA MET A 146 -12.45 -22.28 2.95
C MET A 146 -12.59 -23.05 4.26
N ALA A 147 -13.70 -22.84 4.96
CA ALA A 147 -14.08 -23.66 6.11
C ALA A 147 -14.91 -24.84 5.61
N VAL A 148 -14.46 -26.06 5.91
CA VAL A 148 -15.24 -27.28 5.68
C VAL A 148 -15.81 -27.71 7.03
N ILE A 149 -17.12 -27.56 7.19
CA ILE A 149 -17.85 -28.01 8.39
C ILE A 149 -18.76 -29.16 7.95
N GLY A 150 -18.32 -30.40 8.17
CA GLY A 150 -19.04 -31.58 7.67
C GLY A 150 -19.07 -31.65 6.13
N ASN A 151 -20.26 -31.79 5.53
CA ASN A 151 -20.44 -31.79 4.08
C ASN A 151 -20.67 -30.39 3.48
N GLU A 152 -20.72 -29.34 4.30
CA GLU A 152 -20.94 -27.97 3.84
C GLU A 152 -19.61 -27.20 3.77
N LYS A 153 -19.38 -26.56 2.61
CA LYS A 153 -18.29 -25.61 2.40
C LYS A 153 -18.82 -24.21 2.65
N LYS A 154 -18.38 -23.56 3.72
CA LYS A 154 -18.63 -22.13 3.94
C LYS A 154 -17.35 -21.36 3.58
N ILE A 155 -17.47 -20.43 2.64
CA ILE A 155 -16.38 -19.52 2.27
C ILE A 155 -16.55 -18.28 3.13
N LYS A 156 -15.59 -17.99 4.02
CA LYS A 156 -15.56 -16.73 4.76
C LYS A 156 -14.58 -15.81 4.03
N ILE A 157 -15.09 -14.67 3.57
CA ILE A 157 -14.27 -13.59 3.03
C ILE A 157 -13.87 -12.74 4.23
N ASN A 158 -12.56 -12.64 4.49
CA ASN A 158 -12.09 -11.68 5.50
C ASN A 158 -12.22 -10.28 4.91
N LYS A 159 -13.15 -9.50 5.47
CA LYS A 159 -13.27 -8.07 5.18
C LYS A 159 -12.10 -7.37 5.87
N GLY A 160 -11.24 -6.72 5.10
CA GLY A 160 -10.18 -5.88 5.62
C GLY A 160 -10.76 -4.75 6.48
N MET A 161 -9.95 -4.21 7.38
CA MET A 161 -10.34 -3.16 8.31
C MET A 161 -9.23 -2.12 8.38
N SER A 162 -9.59 -0.86 8.58
CA SER A 162 -8.66 0.24 8.84
C SER A 162 -9.10 1.14 9.99
N ALA A 163 -8.12 1.72 10.68
CA ALA A 163 -8.29 2.74 11.70
C ALA A 163 -7.41 3.96 11.38
N GLU A 164 -7.98 5.15 11.45
CA GLU A 164 -7.29 6.40 11.09
C GLU A 164 -7.37 7.43 12.22
N LEU A 165 -6.27 8.15 12.47
CA LEU A 165 -6.21 9.26 13.43
C LEU A 165 -5.31 10.39 12.93
N SER A 166 -5.78 11.64 13.03
CA SER A 166 -4.98 12.84 12.72
C SER A 166 -3.97 13.15 13.83
N LYS A 167 -2.77 13.61 13.45
CA LYS A 167 -1.72 14.08 14.37
C LYS A 167 -2.19 15.23 15.25
N GLU A 168 -3.04 16.12 14.74
CA GLU A 168 -3.64 17.22 15.50
C GLU A 168 -4.35 16.73 16.77
N TYR A 169 -5.04 15.58 16.71
CA TYR A 169 -5.72 15.03 17.89
C TYR A 169 -4.75 14.42 18.88
N LEU A 170 -3.65 13.82 18.42
CA LEU A 170 -2.58 13.34 19.29
C LEU A 170 -1.92 14.51 20.03
N GLU A 171 -1.61 15.60 19.33
CA GLU A 171 -1.05 16.80 19.96
C GLU A 171 -2.02 17.43 20.96
N ALA A 172 -3.33 17.43 20.65
CA ALA A 172 -4.34 17.90 21.58
C ALA A 172 -4.43 17.02 22.84
N TYR A 173 -4.30 15.70 22.70
CA TYR A 173 -4.27 14.75 23.81
C TYR A 173 -3.01 14.90 24.66
N ASP A 174 -1.83 14.98 24.03
CA ASP A 174 -0.54 15.19 24.71
C ASP A 174 -0.51 16.52 25.48
N ALA A 175 -1.20 17.55 24.96
CA ALA A 175 -1.38 18.83 25.62
C ALA A 175 -2.46 18.83 26.72
N GLY A 176 -3.15 17.70 26.96
CA GLY A 176 -4.24 17.57 27.92
C GLY A 176 -5.52 18.31 27.55
N LYS A 177 -5.70 18.70 26.28
CA LYS A 177 -6.88 19.43 25.79
C LYS A 177 -8.08 18.52 25.54
N ILE A 178 -7.82 17.24 25.26
CA ILE A 178 -8.84 16.20 25.15
C ILE A 178 -8.45 15.02 26.04
N SER A 179 -9.46 14.31 26.54
CA SER A 179 -9.31 13.06 27.29
C SER A 179 -8.96 11.89 26.36
N ARG A 180 -8.51 10.75 26.94
CA ARG A 180 -8.28 9.53 26.17
C ARG A 180 -9.60 9.02 25.56
N GLU A 181 -10.72 9.09 26.29
CA GLU A 181 -12.00 8.68 25.72
C GLU A 181 -12.42 9.56 24.53
N GLU A 182 -12.15 10.86 24.59
CA GLU A 182 -12.39 11.75 23.45
C GLU A 182 -11.47 11.43 22.27
N LEU A 183 -10.19 11.16 22.51
CA LEU A 183 -9.24 10.75 21.47
C LEU A 183 -9.70 9.46 20.77
N LEU A 184 -10.10 8.44 21.52
CA LEU A 184 -10.60 7.18 20.98
C LEU A 184 -11.84 7.36 20.10
N ARG A 185 -12.70 8.35 20.39
CA ARG A 185 -13.86 8.70 19.53
C ARG A 185 -13.46 9.44 18.26
N LYS A 186 -12.25 9.99 18.19
CA LYS A 186 -11.70 10.61 16.98
C LYS A 186 -11.05 9.61 16.02
N ILE A 187 -10.80 8.38 16.47
CA ILE A 187 -10.30 7.30 15.63
C ILE A 187 -11.43 6.86 14.69
N GLU A 188 -11.24 7.04 13.40
CA GLU A 188 -12.19 6.62 12.37
C GLU A 188 -11.92 5.15 12.00
N ILE A 189 -12.84 4.26 12.35
CA ILE A 189 -12.78 2.84 11.98
C ILE A 189 -13.61 2.64 10.71
N LYS A 190 -13.00 2.04 9.69
CA LYS A 190 -13.67 1.61 8.46
C LYS A 190 -13.48 0.12 8.29
N GLU A 191 -14.58 -0.58 8.12
CA GLU A 191 -14.56 -1.92 7.55
C GLU A 191 -14.58 -1.78 6.03
N SER A 192 -13.82 -2.64 5.37
CA SER A 192 -13.88 -2.76 3.93
C SER A 192 -15.21 -3.41 3.59
N ALA A 193 -16.23 -2.58 3.36
CA ALA A 193 -17.50 -3.04 2.84
C ALA A 193 -17.25 -3.83 1.53
N ASP A 194 -18.04 -4.89 1.33
CA ASP A 194 -17.97 -5.85 0.20
C ASP A 194 -18.04 -5.20 -1.21
N GLU A 195 -18.19 -3.89 -1.28
CA GLU A 195 -18.12 -3.10 -2.50
C GLU A 195 -17.17 -1.93 -2.28
N ALA A 196 -15.86 -2.20 -2.30
CA ALA A 196 -14.92 -1.18 -2.73
C ALA A 196 -15.50 -0.58 -4.01
N LYS A 197 -16.00 0.65 -3.94
CA LYS A 197 -16.73 1.32 -5.01
C LYS A 197 -15.93 1.11 -6.30
N ARG A 198 -16.43 0.23 -7.18
CA ARG A 198 -15.68 -0.14 -8.38
C ARG A 198 -15.55 1.12 -9.22
N GLU A 199 -14.35 1.66 -9.28
CA GLU A 199 -13.96 2.77 -10.13
C GLU A 199 -13.51 2.19 -11.47
N PRO A 200 -14.36 2.21 -12.53
CA PRO A 200 -14.09 1.48 -13.77
C PRO A 200 -12.79 1.92 -14.44
N GLU A 201 -12.41 3.19 -14.30
CA GLU A 201 -11.15 3.71 -14.79
C GLU A 201 -9.92 3.04 -14.18
N LEU A 202 -9.98 2.58 -12.92
CA LEU A 202 -8.84 1.90 -12.31
C LEU A 202 -8.59 0.55 -12.98
N GLU A 203 -9.67 -0.15 -13.33
CA GLU A 203 -9.67 -1.41 -14.08
C GLU A 203 -9.20 -1.21 -15.52
N VAL A 204 -9.66 -0.14 -16.18
CA VAL A 204 -9.22 0.20 -17.54
C VAL A 204 -7.72 0.52 -17.56
N PHE A 205 -7.21 1.25 -16.56
CA PHE A 205 -5.78 1.51 -16.49
C PHE A 205 -4.97 0.24 -16.19
N SER A 206 -5.48 -0.64 -15.30
CA SER A 206 -4.88 -1.97 -15.04
C SER A 206 -4.74 -2.80 -16.32
N SER A 207 -5.83 -3.00 -17.06
CA SER A 207 -5.82 -3.75 -18.33
C SER A 207 -4.99 -3.06 -19.43
N THR A 208 -4.87 -1.73 -19.40
CA THR A 208 -3.98 -1.00 -20.30
C THR A 208 -2.51 -1.32 -20.00
N LEU A 209 -2.13 -1.34 -18.72
CA LEU A 209 -0.77 -1.73 -18.31
C LEU A 209 -0.47 -3.18 -18.70
N GLU A 210 -1.41 -4.12 -18.47
CA GLU A 210 -1.26 -5.51 -18.89
C GLU A 210 -0.90 -5.59 -20.38
N ARG A 211 -1.70 -4.95 -21.24
CA ARG A 211 -1.49 -4.99 -22.69
C ARG A 211 -0.16 -4.37 -23.10
N LEU A 212 0.20 -3.21 -22.54
CA LEU A 212 1.46 -2.52 -22.88
C LEU A 212 2.70 -3.37 -22.60
N TYR A 213 2.62 -4.28 -21.63
CA TYR A 213 3.71 -5.17 -21.23
C TYR A 213 3.46 -6.63 -21.58
N GLU A 214 2.64 -6.91 -22.60
CA GLU A 214 2.61 -8.23 -23.22
C GLU A 214 3.88 -8.45 -24.07
N ILE A 215 4.30 -9.71 -24.18
CA ILE A 215 5.55 -10.12 -24.85
C ILE A 215 5.64 -9.62 -26.30
N ASP A 216 4.53 -9.41 -26.99
CA ASP A 216 4.48 -8.90 -28.37
C ASP A 216 4.57 -7.37 -28.49
N LEU A 217 4.43 -6.63 -27.38
CA LEU A 217 4.43 -5.16 -27.36
C LEU A 217 5.60 -4.54 -26.59
N THR A 218 6.35 -5.33 -25.81
CA THR A 218 7.52 -4.86 -25.07
C THR A 218 8.79 -5.57 -25.49
N ASP A 219 9.87 -4.80 -25.61
CA ASP A 219 11.22 -5.29 -25.86
C ASP A 219 12.05 -5.44 -24.57
N THR A 220 11.45 -5.15 -23.40
CA THR A 220 12.14 -5.15 -22.11
C THR A 220 11.56 -6.20 -21.15
N TYR A 221 10.79 -5.79 -20.15
CA TYR A 221 10.15 -6.64 -19.16
C TYR A 221 8.67 -6.83 -19.51
N TYR A 222 8.12 -8.01 -19.25
CA TYR A 222 6.74 -8.34 -19.55
C TYR A 222 5.93 -8.69 -18.30
N MET A 223 4.61 -8.58 -18.41
CA MET A 223 3.64 -9.00 -17.39
C MET A 223 2.88 -10.23 -17.89
N THR A 224 2.39 -11.05 -16.95
CA THR A 224 1.56 -12.23 -17.29
C THR A 224 0.10 -12.08 -16.88
N ASN A 225 -0.22 -11.08 -16.06
CA ASN A 225 -1.57 -10.80 -15.58
C ASN A 225 -1.72 -9.30 -15.37
N ALA A 226 -2.95 -8.81 -15.47
CA ALA A 226 -3.32 -7.46 -15.05
C ALA A 226 -2.90 -7.19 -13.60
N PRO A 227 -2.36 -5.99 -13.29
CA PRO A 227 -2.00 -5.63 -11.93
C PRO A 227 -3.23 -5.46 -11.05
N ASP A 228 -3.15 -5.97 -9.83
CA ASP A 228 -4.06 -5.57 -8.77
C ASP A 228 -3.83 -4.10 -8.40
N TYR A 229 -4.85 -3.48 -7.81
CA TYR A 229 -4.75 -2.11 -7.36
C TYR A 229 -5.49 -1.89 -6.05
N GLU A 230 -5.05 -0.85 -5.36
CA GLU A 230 -5.61 -0.39 -4.12
C GLU A 230 -5.84 1.11 -4.16
N ARG A 231 -7.10 1.49 -3.92
CA ARG A 231 -7.53 2.88 -3.86
C ARG A 231 -7.57 3.34 -2.41
N MET A 232 -6.86 4.42 -2.11
CA MET A 232 -6.91 5.12 -0.83
C MET A 232 -7.45 6.54 -1.03
N GLU A 233 -8.69 6.78 -0.61
CA GLU A 233 -9.36 8.08 -0.78
C GLU A 233 -8.48 9.25 -0.28
N LYS A 234 -8.36 10.31 -1.09
CA LYS A 234 -7.54 11.52 -0.89
C LYS A 234 -6.02 11.30 -0.93
N PHE A 235 -5.56 10.07 -0.97
CA PHE A 235 -4.15 9.76 -1.18
C PHE A 235 -3.87 9.39 -2.63
N GLY A 236 -4.69 8.52 -3.23
CA GLY A 236 -4.56 8.09 -4.61
C GLY A 236 -4.70 6.60 -4.80
N VAL A 237 -3.92 6.03 -5.70
CA VAL A 237 -3.98 4.61 -6.08
C VAL A 237 -2.60 4.01 -6.16
N THR A 238 -2.47 2.79 -5.63
CA THR A 238 -1.27 1.95 -5.81
C THR A 238 -1.63 0.76 -6.68
N TYR A 239 -0.89 0.56 -7.76
CA TYR A 239 -0.93 -0.65 -8.58
C TYR A 239 0.20 -1.57 -8.15
N TYR A 240 -0.09 -2.86 -8.03
CA TYR A 240 0.88 -3.89 -7.68
C TYR A 240 1.21 -4.70 -8.93
N LEU A 241 2.38 -4.44 -9.50
CA LEU A 241 2.84 -5.01 -10.75
C LEU A 241 3.92 -6.06 -10.49
N LYS A 242 3.88 -7.14 -11.25
CA LYS A 242 4.94 -8.14 -11.27
C LYS A 242 5.48 -8.29 -12.68
N PHE A 243 6.75 -7.96 -12.83
CA PHE A 243 7.46 -7.95 -14.09
C PHE A 243 8.43 -9.11 -14.21
N TYR A 244 8.45 -9.69 -15.40
CA TYR A 244 9.30 -10.80 -15.77
C TYR A 244 10.27 -10.39 -16.86
N SER A 245 11.53 -10.80 -16.75
CA SER A 245 12.51 -10.62 -17.83
C SER A 245 12.87 -11.94 -18.53
N SER A 246 12.70 -13.07 -17.84
CA SER A 246 13.12 -14.37 -18.34
C SER A 246 12.29 -15.52 -17.76
N THR A 247 12.23 -16.63 -18.50
CA THR A 247 11.74 -17.92 -18.02
C THR A 247 12.90 -18.89 -17.79
N VAL A 248 12.82 -19.69 -16.73
CA VAL A 248 13.81 -20.75 -16.41
C VAL A 248 13.27 -22.09 -16.91
N HIS A 249 14.09 -22.85 -17.63
CA HIS A 249 13.72 -24.18 -18.13
C HIS A 249 14.39 -25.30 -17.33
N ASP A 250 15.69 -25.16 -17.04
CA ASP A 250 16.52 -26.08 -16.27
C ASP A 250 17.61 -25.28 -15.53
N ASP A 251 18.42 -25.94 -14.71
CA ASP A 251 19.59 -25.33 -14.07
C ASP A 251 20.50 -24.70 -15.14
N ASN A 252 20.60 -23.38 -15.12
CA ASN A 252 21.41 -22.56 -16.05
C ASN A 252 20.90 -22.48 -17.51
N ASP A 253 19.62 -22.80 -17.78
CA ASP A 253 18.97 -22.58 -19.08
C ASP A 253 17.84 -21.55 -18.97
N TYR A 254 18.04 -20.39 -19.58
CA TYR A 254 17.11 -19.27 -19.58
C TYR A 254 16.66 -18.91 -21.00
N SER A 255 15.40 -18.43 -21.09
CA SER A 255 14.86 -17.75 -22.27
C SER A 255 14.38 -16.34 -21.90
N LEU A 256 14.62 -15.37 -22.78
CA LEU A 256 14.10 -14.01 -22.69
C LEU A 256 13.13 -13.80 -23.86
N PRO A 257 11.80 -13.95 -23.62
CA PRO A 257 10.81 -13.91 -24.69
C PRO A 257 10.77 -12.58 -25.45
N THR A 258 10.90 -11.46 -24.73
CA THR A 258 10.81 -10.08 -25.27
C THR A 258 11.89 -9.78 -26.30
N VAL A 259 13.09 -10.35 -26.13
CA VAL A 259 14.21 -10.21 -27.08
C VAL A 259 14.49 -11.48 -27.88
N SER A 260 13.55 -12.44 -27.88
CA SER A 260 13.62 -13.70 -28.64
C SER A 260 14.91 -14.52 -28.43
N LYS A 261 15.51 -14.46 -27.24
CA LYS A 261 16.70 -15.27 -26.88
C LYS A 261 16.29 -16.52 -26.11
N LYS A 262 16.91 -17.64 -26.44
CA LYS A 262 16.65 -18.96 -25.83
C LYS A 262 17.96 -19.67 -25.57
N HIS A 263 17.97 -20.60 -24.62
CA HIS A 263 19.14 -21.42 -24.29
C HIS A 263 20.39 -20.59 -23.95
N ILE A 264 20.20 -19.52 -23.17
CA ILE A 264 21.31 -18.69 -22.70
C ILE A 264 21.65 -19.02 -21.25
N SER A 265 22.92 -18.84 -20.92
CA SER A 265 23.43 -19.02 -19.55
C SER A 265 22.94 -17.91 -18.60
N LYS A 266 23.01 -18.15 -17.28
CA LYS A 266 22.73 -17.14 -16.24
C LYS A 266 23.49 -15.84 -16.48
N ALA A 267 24.80 -15.91 -16.73
CA ALA A 267 25.64 -14.72 -16.95
C ALA A 267 25.19 -13.90 -18.17
N GLN A 268 24.79 -14.57 -19.26
CA GLN A 268 24.25 -13.86 -20.43
C GLN A 268 22.88 -13.25 -20.13
N ARG A 269 22.02 -13.98 -19.41
CA ARG A 269 20.71 -13.48 -18.97
C ARG A 269 20.90 -12.23 -18.12
N ASP A 270 21.73 -12.29 -17.08
CA ASP A 270 21.90 -11.20 -16.12
C ASP A 270 22.40 -9.93 -16.81
N GLN A 271 23.40 -10.04 -17.70
CA GLN A 271 23.87 -8.90 -18.49
C GLN A 271 22.76 -8.26 -19.33
N ILE A 272 21.95 -9.06 -20.04
CA ILE A 272 20.87 -8.52 -20.88
C ILE A 272 19.78 -7.87 -20.02
N VAL A 273 19.46 -8.47 -18.88
CA VAL A 273 18.45 -7.96 -17.94
C VAL A 273 18.88 -6.64 -17.32
N GLU A 274 20.15 -6.52 -16.96
CA GLU A 274 20.76 -5.28 -16.48
C GLU A 274 20.74 -4.20 -17.58
N ASP A 275 21.12 -4.53 -18.81
CA ASP A 275 21.10 -3.59 -19.94
C ASP A 275 19.67 -3.10 -20.29
N MET A 276 18.65 -3.94 -20.10
CA MET A 276 17.24 -3.60 -20.34
C MET A 276 16.64 -2.71 -19.25
N TYR A 277 17.20 -2.69 -18.04
CA TYR A 277 16.58 -2.03 -16.89
C TYR A 277 16.41 -0.51 -17.05
N PRO A 278 17.40 0.27 -17.52
CA PRO A 278 17.21 1.70 -17.76
C PRO A 278 16.14 2.00 -18.81
N LEU A 279 16.09 1.18 -19.87
CA LEU A 279 15.09 1.32 -20.94
C LEU A 279 13.68 1.05 -20.41
N PHE A 280 13.54 -0.02 -19.62
CA PHE A 280 12.28 -0.36 -18.95
C PHE A 280 11.78 0.78 -18.06
N LEU A 281 12.66 1.37 -17.23
CA LEU A 281 12.27 2.49 -16.38
C LEU A 281 11.82 3.72 -17.19
N GLU A 282 12.50 4.03 -18.29
CA GLU A 282 12.11 5.14 -19.16
C GLU A 282 10.75 4.87 -19.83
N GLU A 283 10.55 3.68 -20.40
CA GLU A 283 9.28 3.26 -21.00
C GLU A 283 8.14 3.29 -19.99
N LEU A 284 8.37 2.80 -18.78
CA LEU A 284 7.39 2.78 -17.70
C LEU A 284 6.95 4.17 -17.26
N LYS A 285 7.92 5.07 -17.06
CA LYS A 285 7.64 6.47 -16.76
C LYS A 285 6.83 7.13 -17.88
N GLN A 286 7.20 6.87 -19.14
CA GLN A 286 6.49 7.41 -20.29
C GLN A 286 5.05 6.87 -20.36
N ASN A 287 4.87 5.56 -20.19
CA ASN A 287 3.57 4.90 -20.20
C ASN A 287 2.67 5.41 -19.07
N LEU A 288 3.22 5.67 -17.89
CA LEU A 288 2.50 6.29 -16.79
C LEU A 288 1.98 7.69 -17.15
N LEU A 289 2.78 8.52 -17.84
CA LEU A 289 2.35 9.84 -18.29
C LEU A 289 1.31 9.78 -19.42
N ASP A 290 1.53 8.93 -20.42
CA ASP A 290 0.68 8.86 -21.60
C ASP A 290 -0.69 8.25 -21.29
N TYR A 291 -0.73 7.22 -20.42
CA TYR A 291 -1.95 6.47 -20.12
C TYR A 291 -2.55 6.79 -18.75
N GLY A 292 -1.82 7.40 -17.82
CA GLY A 292 -2.33 7.78 -16.50
C GLY A 292 -3.48 8.80 -16.53
N VAL A 293 -3.72 9.43 -17.69
CA VAL A 293 -4.91 10.27 -17.92
C VAL A 293 -6.23 9.49 -17.73
N ILE A 294 -6.22 8.16 -17.94
CA ILE A 294 -7.37 7.26 -17.73
C ILE A 294 -7.94 7.42 -16.32
N LEU A 295 -7.08 7.67 -15.32
CA LEU A 295 -7.39 7.85 -13.90
C LEU A 295 -8.05 9.20 -13.62
N LYS A 296 -9.17 9.49 -14.28
CA LYS A 296 -9.84 10.81 -14.32
C LYS A 296 -10.53 11.23 -13.01
N ASN A 297 -10.79 10.27 -12.11
CA ASN A 297 -11.48 10.52 -10.84
C ASN A 297 -10.51 10.72 -9.67
N LEU A 298 -9.20 10.72 -9.92
CA LEU A 298 -8.21 11.11 -8.92
C LEU A 298 -8.16 12.63 -8.82
N ASP A 299 -8.10 13.14 -7.59
CA ASP A 299 -7.84 14.56 -7.33
C ASP A 299 -6.42 14.93 -7.80
N PRO A 300 -6.15 16.17 -8.23
CA PRO A 300 -4.84 16.56 -8.75
C PRO A 300 -3.66 16.33 -7.79
N LYS A 301 -3.93 16.32 -6.48
CA LYS A 301 -2.92 16.09 -5.43
C LYS A 301 -2.70 14.61 -5.11
N GLU A 302 -3.57 13.73 -5.58
CA GLU A 302 -3.46 12.30 -5.33
C GLU A 302 -2.32 11.68 -6.15
N MET A 303 -1.70 10.68 -5.56
CA MET A 303 -0.57 9.93 -6.11
C MET A 303 -1.05 8.76 -6.96
N VAL A 304 -0.33 8.51 -8.04
CA VAL A 304 -0.35 7.25 -8.76
C VAL A 304 0.96 6.55 -8.44
N VAL A 305 0.88 5.42 -7.77
CA VAL A 305 2.04 4.61 -7.38
C VAL A 305 2.00 3.29 -8.14
N LEU A 306 3.11 2.93 -8.78
CA LEU A 306 3.35 1.63 -9.38
C LEU A 306 4.36 0.90 -8.49
N HIS A 307 3.84 0.02 -7.63
CA HIS A 307 4.66 -0.86 -6.80
C HIS A 307 5.04 -2.09 -7.60
N ILE A 308 6.32 -2.26 -7.89
CA ILE A 308 6.81 -3.16 -8.92
C ILE A 308 7.76 -4.17 -8.33
N LYS A 309 7.40 -5.45 -8.47
CA LYS A 309 8.30 -6.58 -8.22
C LYS A 309 8.94 -7.04 -9.51
N LEU A 310 10.25 -7.01 -9.57
CA LEU A 310 11.05 -7.45 -10.71
C LEU A 310 11.46 -8.93 -10.56
N THR A 311 11.91 -9.53 -11.66
CA THR A 311 12.56 -10.85 -11.57
C THR A 311 13.87 -10.69 -10.83
N SER A 312 14.12 -11.56 -9.85
CA SER A 312 15.37 -11.53 -9.10
C SER A 312 16.58 -11.61 -10.04
N CYS A 313 17.62 -10.86 -9.68
CA CYS A 313 18.95 -10.97 -10.24
C CYS A 313 19.95 -10.74 -9.12
N GLU A 314 20.42 -11.82 -8.50
CA GLU A 314 21.26 -11.76 -7.29
C GLU A 314 22.58 -10.99 -7.49
N ASP A 315 23.08 -10.96 -8.73
CA ASP A 315 24.37 -10.33 -9.09
C ASP A 315 24.21 -9.04 -9.91
N CYS A 316 22.99 -8.52 -10.09
CA CYS A 316 22.76 -7.28 -10.84
C CYS A 316 22.69 -6.07 -9.89
N ASP A 317 23.12 -4.89 -10.36
CA ASP A 317 22.90 -3.61 -9.67
C ASP A 317 21.46 -3.09 -9.88
N MET A 318 20.48 -3.98 -9.79
CA MET A 318 19.06 -3.69 -9.99
C MET A 318 18.26 -4.13 -8.76
N PRO A 319 17.39 -3.26 -8.23
CA PRO A 319 16.54 -3.59 -7.10
C PRO A 319 15.52 -4.68 -7.45
N ALA A 320 15.16 -5.51 -6.47
CA ALA A 320 14.10 -6.50 -6.64
C ALA A 320 12.70 -5.87 -6.61
N ILE A 321 12.54 -4.78 -5.85
CA ILE A 321 11.28 -4.07 -5.68
C ILE A 321 11.52 -2.57 -5.81
N ILE A 322 10.72 -1.91 -6.64
CA ILE A 322 10.73 -0.45 -6.78
C ILE A 322 9.33 0.13 -6.70
N ASP A 323 9.27 1.38 -6.25
CA ASP A 323 8.10 2.23 -6.44
C ASP A 323 8.39 3.29 -7.50
N VAL A 324 7.50 3.38 -8.49
CA VAL A 324 7.47 4.49 -9.44
C VAL A 324 6.23 5.33 -9.17
N SER A 325 6.39 6.62 -8.87
CA SER A 325 5.26 7.43 -8.41
C SER A 325 5.26 8.88 -8.91
N THR A 326 4.06 9.43 -9.08
CA THR A 326 3.84 10.84 -9.45
C THR A 326 2.46 11.30 -8.98
N THR A 327 2.24 12.62 -8.87
CA THR A 327 0.90 13.16 -8.63
C THR A 327 0.08 13.17 -9.92
N LYS A 328 -1.26 13.14 -9.77
CA LYS A 328 -2.21 13.29 -10.86
C LYS A 328 -2.02 14.60 -11.61
N SER A 329 -1.70 15.70 -10.91
CA SER A 329 -1.46 17.01 -11.53
C SER A 329 -0.33 16.98 -12.56
N VAL A 330 0.76 16.25 -12.30
CA VAL A 330 1.89 16.14 -13.25
C VAL A 330 1.44 15.47 -14.55
N ILE A 331 0.63 14.41 -14.44
CA ILE A 331 0.06 13.68 -15.60
C ILE A 331 -0.85 14.63 -16.41
N GLU A 332 -1.69 15.41 -15.74
CA GLU A 332 -2.60 16.35 -16.39
C GLU A 332 -1.87 17.52 -17.06
N ASP A 333 -0.86 18.08 -16.39
CA ASP A 333 -0.04 19.17 -16.90
C ASP A 333 0.84 18.75 -18.08
N TYR A 334 1.32 17.51 -18.10
CA TYR A 334 1.95 16.95 -19.29
C TYR A 334 0.93 16.81 -20.42
N ARG A 335 -0.24 16.21 -20.14
CA ARG A 335 -1.26 15.95 -21.16
C ARG A 335 -1.82 17.23 -21.79
N ASN A 336 -1.93 18.31 -21.02
CA ASN A 336 -2.43 19.59 -21.50
C ASN A 336 -1.33 20.46 -22.17
N GLY A 337 -0.08 20.00 -22.16
CA GLY A 337 1.07 20.69 -22.75
C GLY A 337 1.71 21.78 -21.88
N SER A 338 1.30 21.91 -20.60
CA SER A 338 1.90 22.85 -19.64
C SER A 338 3.26 22.37 -19.12
N LEU A 339 3.52 21.07 -19.14
CA LEU A 339 4.83 20.47 -18.89
C LEU A 339 5.37 19.79 -20.15
N SER A 340 6.66 19.98 -20.44
CA SER A 340 7.33 19.17 -21.45
C SER A 340 7.48 17.74 -20.96
N LYS A 341 7.67 16.79 -21.90
CA LYS A 341 7.94 15.39 -21.60
C LYS A 341 9.10 15.25 -20.62
N GLU A 342 10.23 15.90 -20.90
CA GLU A 342 11.46 15.80 -20.10
C GLU A 342 11.23 16.29 -18.67
N LYS A 343 10.50 17.40 -18.52
CA LYS A 343 10.19 17.96 -17.21
C LYS A 343 9.22 17.07 -16.44
N ALA A 344 8.18 16.55 -17.08
CA ALA A 344 7.23 15.63 -16.45
C ALA A 344 7.92 14.34 -16.01
N MET A 345 8.75 13.73 -16.87
CA MET A 345 9.54 12.54 -16.56
C MET A 345 10.48 12.74 -15.36
N SER A 346 11.07 13.93 -15.21
CA SER A 346 11.94 14.27 -14.08
C SER A 346 11.21 14.42 -12.74
N MET A 347 9.88 14.63 -12.78
CA MET A 347 9.02 14.72 -11.60
C MET A 347 8.51 13.36 -11.14
N ILE A 348 8.77 12.29 -11.89
CA ILE A 348 8.42 10.92 -11.50
C ILE A 348 9.53 10.35 -10.64
N GLU A 349 9.20 10.10 -9.37
CA GLU A 349 10.09 9.52 -8.38
C GLU A 349 10.23 8.01 -8.59
N VAL A 350 11.44 7.50 -8.46
CA VAL A 350 11.75 6.06 -8.41
C VAL A 350 12.46 5.80 -7.10
N LYS A 351 11.93 4.88 -6.29
CA LYS A 351 12.51 4.49 -5.00
C LYS A 351 12.74 2.98 -4.98
N ASP A 352 13.91 2.58 -4.53
CA ASP A 352 14.20 1.20 -4.15
C ASP A 352 13.52 0.92 -2.80
N VAL A 353 12.74 -0.15 -2.73
CA VAL A 353 11.95 -0.53 -1.54
C VAL A 353 12.64 -1.67 -0.76
N GLY A 354 13.72 -2.25 -1.30
CA GLY A 354 14.41 -3.39 -0.70
C GLY A 354 13.73 -4.74 -0.96
N ASP A 355 14.33 -5.81 -0.43
CA ASP A 355 13.88 -7.21 -0.54
C ASP A 355 12.92 -7.63 0.58
#